data_AF-A0A9N8ZNK1-F1
#
_entry.id   AF-A0A9N8ZNK1-F1
#
_cell.length_a   1.000
_cell.length_b   1.000
_cell.length_c   1.000
_cell.angle_alpha   90.00
_cell.angle_beta   90.00
_cell.angle_gamma   90.00
#
_symmetry.space_group_name_H-M   'P 1'
#
loop_
_entity.id
_entity.type
_entity.pdbx_description
1 polymer ?
#
loop_
_entity_poly.entity_id
_entity_poly.type
_entity_poly.pdbx_seq_one_letter_code
_entity_poly.pdbx_strand_id
1 'polypeptide(L)'
;MPHLGYHYEIEDYQDYTWQITNWASLEKRTTGPEFEAGEVVSIYLDFADKDEAPTDWHCCAQFALALWNPEDPTFCVVHCTC
;
A
#
# COMPACT_ATOMS: atom_id res chain seq x y z
N MET A 1 7.66 -0.59 13.65
CA MET A 1 7.48 -1.88 12.95
C MET A 1 7.98 -3.00 13.85
N PRO A 2 7.30 -4.15 13.96
CA PRO A 2 7.83 -5.28 14.71
C PRO A 2 9.04 -5.85 13.96
N HIS A 3 10.10 -6.18 14.70
CA HIS A 3 11.33 -6.76 14.15
C HIS A 3 11.06 -8.16 13.60
N LEU A 4 10.80 -8.24 12.29
CA LEU A 4 10.79 -9.49 11.53
C LEU A 4 12.24 -9.98 11.40
N GLY A 5 12.46 -11.26 11.69
CA GLY A 5 13.79 -11.87 11.80
C GLY A 5 14.70 -11.61 10.60
N TYR A 6 15.98 -11.36 10.91
CA TYR A 6 17.09 -10.96 10.05
C TYR A 6 17.47 -11.94 8.91
N HIS A 7 16.57 -12.28 7.97
CA HIS A 7 16.93 -13.18 6.86
C HIS A 7 16.40 -12.81 5.47
N TYR A 8 15.77 -11.65 5.29
CA TYR A 8 15.40 -11.15 3.96
C TYR A 8 15.97 -9.75 3.77
N GLU A 9 16.71 -9.55 2.68
CA GLU A 9 17.14 -8.21 2.27
C GLU A 9 15.92 -7.48 1.72
N ILE A 10 15.66 -6.28 2.24
CA ILE A 10 14.62 -5.41 1.71
C ILE A 10 15.17 -4.83 0.41
N GLU A 11 14.61 -5.26 -0.72
CA GLU A 11 15.01 -4.75 -2.04
C GLU A 11 14.59 -3.29 -2.21
N ASP A 12 13.41 -2.93 -1.72
CA ASP A 12 12.86 -1.57 -1.79
C ASP A 12 11.91 -1.27 -0.62
N TYR A 13 11.86 0.00 -0.18
CA TYR A 13 10.96 0.50 0.86
C TYR A 13 10.41 1.86 0.44
N GLN A 14 9.08 1.97 0.36
CA GLN A 14 8.39 3.18 -0.05
C GLN A 14 7.19 3.46 0.86
N ASP A 15 6.89 4.73 1.10
CA ASP A 15 5.67 5.17 1.79
C ASP A 15 4.94 6.25 0.97
N TYR A 16 3.61 6.19 0.98
CA TYR A 16 2.77 7.14 0.28
C TYR A 16 1.60 7.57 1.15
N THR A 17 1.37 8.88 1.17
CA THR A 17 0.26 9.50 1.89
C THR A 17 -0.70 10.11 0.90
N TRP A 18 -1.95 9.64 0.92
CA TRP A 18 -3.04 10.29 0.20
C TRP A 18 -3.91 11.08 1.17
N GLN A 19 -3.90 12.40 1.02
CA GLN A 19 -4.80 13.26 1.77
C GLN A 19 -6.19 13.27 1.13
N ILE A 20 -7.14 12.64 1.80
CA ILE A 20 -8.56 12.69 1.42
C ILE A 20 -9.16 13.99 1.93
N THR A 21 -9.69 14.80 1.02
CA THR A 21 -10.41 16.04 1.34
C THR A 21 -11.91 15.85 1.10
N ASN A 22 -12.72 16.64 1.82
CA ASN A 22 -14.18 16.62 1.70
C ASN A 22 -14.79 15.21 1.86
N TRP A 23 -14.34 14.45 2.87
CA TRP A 23 -14.73 13.06 3.10
C TRP A 23 -16.25 12.81 3.03
N ALA A 24 -17.04 13.74 3.59
CA ALA A 24 -18.50 13.64 3.63
C ALA A 24 -19.19 13.67 2.25
N SER A 25 -18.51 14.19 1.22
CA SER A 25 -19.04 14.25 -0.14
C SER A 25 -18.50 13.16 -1.06
N LEU A 26 -17.66 12.26 -0.56
CA LEU A 26 -17.08 11.22 -1.39
C LEU A 26 -18.14 10.21 -1.83
N GLU A 27 -17.96 9.72 -3.06
CA GLU A 27 -18.71 8.57 -3.56
C GLU A 27 -18.36 7.31 -2.77
N LYS A 28 -19.16 6.24 -2.97
CA LYS A 28 -18.95 4.95 -2.29
C LYS A 28 -17.56 4.34 -2.57
N ARG A 29 -16.92 4.73 -3.68
CA ARG A 29 -15.57 4.33 -4.07
C ARG A 29 -14.83 5.54 -4.62
N THR A 30 -13.54 5.65 -4.34
CA THR A 30 -12.66 6.69 -4.87
C THR A 30 -11.26 6.12 -5.06
N THR A 31 -10.53 6.62 -6.05
CA THR A 31 -9.17 6.19 -6.39
C THR A 31 -8.19 7.29 -6.00
N GLY A 32 -7.10 6.91 -5.35
CA GLY A 32 -6.05 7.82 -4.94
C GLY A 32 -5.11 8.21 -6.07
N PRO A 33 -4.08 9.03 -5.78
CA PRO A 33 -3.01 9.33 -6.71
C PRO A 33 -2.18 8.07 -7.04
N GLU A 34 -1.59 8.07 -8.23
CA GLU A 34 -0.59 7.06 -8.63
C GLU A 34 0.70 7.24 -7.81
N PHE A 35 1.38 6.13 -7.53
CA PHE A 35 2.64 6.12 -6.77
C PHE A 35 3.56 4.97 -7.21
N GLU A 36 4.87 5.14 -7.03
CA GLU A 36 5.89 4.15 -7.43
C GLU A 36 6.08 3.10 -6.32
N ALA A 37 5.74 1.84 -6.58
CA ALA A 37 5.82 0.79 -5.57
C ALA A 37 6.55 -0.44 -6.11
N GLY A 38 7.87 -0.52 -5.88
CA GLY A 38 8.69 -1.70 -6.19
C GLY A 38 8.47 -2.30 -7.58
N GLU A 39 8.93 -3.54 -7.80
CA GLU A 39 8.77 -4.20 -9.10
C GLU A 39 7.38 -4.84 -9.31
N VAL A 40 6.64 -5.23 -8.25
CA VAL A 40 5.16 -5.45 -8.25
C VAL A 40 4.63 -5.44 -6.80
N VAL A 41 3.48 -4.79 -6.53
CA VAL A 41 2.73 -4.88 -5.25
C VAL A 41 1.24 -5.15 -5.52
N SER A 42 0.63 -6.08 -4.75
CA SER A 42 -0.82 -6.30 -4.75
C SER A 42 -1.49 -5.66 -3.53
N ILE A 43 -2.20 -4.55 -3.74
CA ILE A 43 -3.24 -4.01 -2.84
C ILE A 43 -4.56 -4.10 -3.63
N TYR A 44 -5.59 -4.78 -3.12
CA TYR A 44 -6.75 -5.12 -3.97
C TYR A 44 -7.62 -3.90 -4.38
N LEU A 45 -7.40 -3.40 -5.60
CA LEU A 45 -8.38 -2.80 -6.54
C LEU A 45 -7.89 -3.10 -7.98
N ASP A 46 -8.81 -3.24 -8.95
CA ASP A 46 -8.71 -3.93 -10.26
C ASP A 46 -7.35 -3.99 -11.01
N PHE A 47 -7.15 -5.10 -11.72
CA PHE A 47 -5.90 -5.56 -12.34
C PHE A 47 -5.45 -4.64 -13.49
N ALA A 48 -4.30 -3.96 -13.37
CA ALA A 48 -3.66 -3.25 -14.47
C ALA A 48 -2.52 -4.13 -15.04
N ASP A 49 -2.83 -4.79 -16.15
CA ASP A 49 -1.96 -5.59 -17.03
C ASP A 49 -1.25 -6.84 -16.47
N LYS A 50 -1.79 -8.00 -16.87
CA LYS A 50 -1.20 -9.34 -16.69
C LYS A 50 -0.07 -9.64 -17.67
N ASP A 51 0.07 -8.84 -18.72
CA ASP A 51 0.79 -9.24 -19.93
C ASP A 51 2.27 -8.83 -19.94
N GLU A 52 2.74 -8.07 -18.95
CA GLU A 52 4.13 -7.58 -18.87
C GLU A 52 5.04 -8.40 -17.95
N ALA A 53 4.50 -9.26 -17.08
CA ALA A 53 5.32 -10.05 -16.16
C ALA A 53 6.02 -11.22 -16.90
N PRO A 54 7.33 -11.46 -16.66
CA PRO A 54 8.01 -12.63 -17.19
C PRO A 54 7.36 -13.93 -16.72
N THR A 55 7.39 -14.96 -17.57
CA THR A 55 6.94 -16.31 -17.18
C THR A 55 7.73 -16.80 -15.97
N ASP A 56 7.02 -17.36 -14.96
CA ASP A 56 7.55 -17.85 -13.68
C ASP A 56 8.10 -16.79 -12.70
N TRP A 57 7.82 -15.50 -12.90
CA TRP A 57 8.20 -14.45 -11.95
C TRP A 57 7.23 -14.33 -10.77
N HIS A 58 7.79 -14.11 -9.58
CA HIS A 58 7.05 -13.75 -8.37
C HIS A 58 7.91 -12.86 -7.47
N CYS A 59 7.25 -11.98 -6.71
CA CYS A 59 7.86 -11.28 -5.59
C CYS A 59 6.98 -11.44 -4.34
N CYS A 60 7.56 -11.24 -3.16
CA CYS A 60 6.82 -11.10 -1.92
C CYS A 60 6.84 -9.63 -1.52
N ALA A 61 5.66 -9.05 -1.26
CA ALA A 61 5.54 -7.70 -0.74
C ALA A 61 4.88 -7.74 0.63
N GLN A 62 5.41 -6.93 1.56
CA GLN A 62 4.77 -6.64 2.84
C GLN A 62 4.33 -5.18 2.83
N PHE A 63 3.09 -4.92 3.23
CA PHE A 63 2.58 -3.56 3.29
C PHE A 63 1.63 -3.38 4.48
N ALA A 64 1.42 -2.12 4.82
CA ALA A 64 0.42 -1.71 5.79
C ALA A 64 -0.42 -0.57 5.20
N LEU A 65 -1.73 -0.65 5.40
CA LEU A 65 -2.65 0.44 5.10
C LEU A 65 -2.98 1.15 6.40
N ALA A 66 -2.66 2.44 6.48
CA ALA A 66 -2.99 3.29 7.62
C ALA A 66 -4.00 4.36 7.19
N LEU A 67 -5.12 4.43 7.90
CA LEU A 67 -6.03 5.58 7.86
C LEU A 67 -5.89 6.30 9.21
N TRP A 68 -5.56 7.59 9.18
CA TRP A 68 -5.35 8.37 10.40
C TRP A 68 -5.95 9.76 10.30
N ASN A 69 -6.26 10.35 11.46
CA ASN A 69 -6.61 11.77 11.53
C ASN A 69 -5.31 12.62 11.44
N PRO A 70 -5.17 13.51 10.45
CA PRO A 70 -3.99 14.36 10.33
C PRO A 70 -3.82 15.36 11.48
N GLU A 71 -4.89 15.74 12.17
CA GLU A 71 -4.83 16.65 13.33
C GLU A 71 -4.45 15.94 14.63
N ASP A 72 -4.72 14.64 14.71
CA ASP A 72 -4.34 13.79 15.84
C ASP A 72 -4.01 12.36 15.37
N PRO A 73 -2.72 12.08 15.08
CA PRO A 73 -2.27 10.77 14.57
C PRO A 73 -2.48 9.60 15.52
N THR A 74 -2.85 9.84 16.79
CA THR A 74 -3.20 8.76 17.72
C THR A 74 -4.52 8.09 17.35
N PHE A 75 -5.40 8.80 16.64
CA PHE A 75 -6.59 8.24 16.01
C PHE A 75 -6.25 7.67 14.64
N CYS A 76 -5.80 6.41 14.64
CA CYS A 76 -5.54 5.67 13.42
C CYS A 76 -6.10 4.24 13.45
N VAL A 77 -6.41 3.74 12.26
CA VAL A 77 -6.70 2.34 12.00
C VAL A 77 -5.64 1.84 11.03
N VAL A 78 -4.91 0.80 11.42
CA VAL A 78 -3.85 0.21 10.62
C VAL A 78 -4.18 -1.24 10.33
N HIS A 79 -4.09 -1.62 9.06
CA HIS A 79 -4.16 -3.01 8.62
C HIS A 79 -2.79 -3.43 8.10
N CYS A 80 -2.16 -4.39 8.76
CA CYS A 80 -0.89 -4.97 8.32
C CYS A 80 -1.15 -6.34 7.71
N THR A 81 -0.59 -6.59 6.53
CA THR A 81 -0.56 -7.93 5.92
C THR A 81 0.86 -8.49 6.05
N CYS A 82 0.98 -9.70 6.61
CA CYS A 82 2.25 -10.39 6.81
C CYS A 82 2.69 -11.16 5.57
#